data_AF-A0A060CBV8-F1
#
_entry.id   AF-A0A060CBV8-F1
#
_cell.length_a   1.000
_cell.length_b   1.000
_cell.length_c   1.000
_cell.angle_alpha   90.00
_cell.angle_beta   90.00
_cell.angle_gamma   90.00
#
_symmetry.space_group_name_H-M   'P 1'
#
loop_
_entity.id
_entity.type
_entity.pdbx_description
1 polymer ?
#
loop_
_entity_poly.entity_id
_entity_poly.type
_entity_poly.pdbx_seq_one_letter_code
_entity_poly.pdbx_strand_id
1 'polypeptide(L)' 'TNKLINQLQNNIVWGQLDNFVDIPTDCPQRSERLGWTGDVSAFCHTAILIVKQIVFQKWLRDLASEQSVKHGVPQVVPD' A
#
# COMPACT_ATOMS: atom_id res chain seq x y z
N THR A 1 2.42 -29.91 -4.73
CA THR A 1 1.88 -28.53 -4.60
C THR A 1 1.14 -28.43 -3.28
N ASN A 2 1.46 -27.45 -2.43
CA ASN A 2 0.82 -27.31 -1.12
C ASN A 2 -0.42 -26.40 -1.24
N LYS A 3 -1.61 -26.94 -0.94
CA LYS A 3 -2.89 -26.22 -1.11
C LYS A 3 -2.99 -24.99 -0.19
N LEU A 4 -2.50 -25.08 1.04
CA LEU A 4 -2.58 -23.97 2.01
C LEU A 4 -1.65 -22.82 1.62
N ILE A 5 -0.43 -23.13 1.15
CA ILE A 5 0.51 -22.11 0.66
C ILE A 5 -0.05 -21.42 -0.58
N ASN A 6 -0.62 -22.18 -1.52
CA ASN A 6 -1.25 -21.60 -2.69
C ASN A 6 -2.44 -20.69 -2.31
N GLN A 7 -3.24 -21.09 -1.33
CA GLN A 7 -4.34 -20.26 -0.83
C GLN A 7 -3.84 -18.98 -0.15
N LEU A 8 -2.77 -19.07 0.64
CA LEU A 8 -2.14 -17.90 1.24
C LEU A 8 -1.68 -16.91 0.17
N GLN A 9 -1.00 -17.38 -0.87
CA GLN A 9 -0.57 -16.52 -1.98
C GLN A 9 -1.77 -15.86 -2.68
N ASN A 10 -2.85 -16.60 -2.94
CA ASN A 10 -4.06 -16.03 -3.52
C ASN A 10 -4.67 -14.93 -2.64
N ASN A 11 -4.69 -15.13 -1.31
CA ASN A 11 -5.20 -14.13 -0.37
C ASN A 11 -4.34 -12.86 -0.38
N ILE A 12 -3.02 -13.00 -0.43
CA ILE A 12 -2.10 -11.86 -0.50
C ILE A 12 -2.33 -11.05 -1.78
N VAL A 13 -2.47 -11.73 -2.93
CA VAL A 13 -2.72 -11.09 -4.22
C VAL A 13 -4.03 -10.29 -4.18
N TRP A 14 -5.13 -10.89 -3.71
CA TRP A 14 -6.41 -10.20 -3.63
C TRP A 14 -6.41 -9.05 -2.63
N GLY A 15 -5.80 -9.25 -1.46
CA GLY A 15 -5.66 -8.18 -0.46
C GLY A 15 -4.89 -6.97 -0.99
N GLN A 16 -3.89 -7.20 -1.85
CA GLN A 16 -3.18 -6.11 -2.52
C GLN A 16 -4.03 -5.42 -3.59
N LEU A 17 -4.70 -6.19 -4.46
CA LEU A 17 -5.52 -5.62 -5.53
C LEU A 17 -6.67 -4.76 -4.97
N ASP A 18 -7.26 -5.16 -3.85
CA ASP A 18 -8.34 -4.42 -3.21
C ASP A 18 -7.88 -3.07 -2.62
N ASN A 19 -6.61 -2.97 -2.20
CA ASN A 19 -6.06 -1.79 -1.55
C ASN A 19 -5.27 -0.86 -2.47
N PHE A 20 -4.95 -1.27 -3.71
CA PHE A 20 -4.09 -0.49 -4.61
C PHE A 20 -4.92 0.21 -5.69
N VAL A 21 -5.79 1.12 -5.25
CA VAL A 21 -6.72 1.88 -6.10
C VAL A 21 -6.37 3.37 -6.01
N ASP A 22 -5.57 3.85 -6.97
CA ASP A 22 -4.91 5.17 -7.00
C ASP A 22 -3.84 5.41 -5.90
N ILE A 23 -4.15 5.07 -4.66
CA ILE A 23 -3.23 5.08 -3.51
C ILE A 23 -3.21 3.71 -2.82
N PRO A 24 -2.15 3.35 -2.09
CA PRO A 24 -2.07 2.10 -1.33
C PRO A 24 -2.76 2.23 0.03
N THR A 25 -4.04 1.87 0.11
CA THR A 25 -4.87 2.07 1.30
C THR A 25 -4.62 1.03 2.40
N ASP A 26 -5.01 1.34 3.64
CA ASP A 26 -5.04 0.40 4.76
C ASP A 26 -6.13 -0.67 4.61
N CYS A 27 -7.32 -0.25 4.19
CA CYS A 27 -8.45 -1.15 4.02
C CYS A 27 -9.46 -0.62 3.01
N PRO A 28 -10.17 -1.50 2.26
CA PRO A 28 -11.14 -1.07 1.24
C PRO A 28 -12.57 -0.86 1.79
N GLN A 29 -12.91 -1.42 2.95
CA GLN A 29 -14.31 -1.61 3.35
C GLN A 29 -14.90 -0.46 4.18
N ARG A 30 -14.18 0.04 5.19
CA ARG A 30 -14.72 1.02 6.15
C ARG A 30 -14.51 2.46 5.67
N SER A 31 -15.06 3.43 6.39
CA SER A 31 -14.86 4.86 6.14
C SER A 31 -13.48 5.30 6.63
N GLU A 32 -12.43 4.79 5.98
CA GLU A 32 -11.02 5.15 6.21
C GLU A 32 -10.32 5.19 4.85
N ARG A 33 -9.84 4.05 4.32
CA ARG A 33 -9.28 3.93 2.96
C ARG A 33 -8.18 4.96 2.72
N LEU A 34 -7.31 5.13 3.71
CA LEU A 34 -6.27 6.15 3.70
C LEU A 34 -4.92 5.52 3.36
N GLY A 35 -4.04 6.28 2.73
CA GLY A 35 -2.69 5.84 2.38
C GLY A 35 -1.75 5.82 3.58
N TRP A 36 -1.98 4.91 4.52
CA TRP A 36 -1.20 4.78 5.74
C TRP A 36 0.26 4.42 5.43
N THR A 37 1.19 5.31 5.80
CA THR A 37 2.60 5.19 5.42
C THR A 37 3.29 3.99 6.09
N GLY A 38 2.83 3.61 7.29
CA GLY A 38 3.31 2.43 8.01
C GLY A 38 2.98 1.12 7.28
N ASP A 39 1.73 0.96 6.85
CA ASP A 39 1.23 -0.24 6.16
C ASP A 39 2.00 -0.49 4.87
N VAL A 40 2.17 0.56 4.07
CA VAL A 40 2.93 0.52 2.83
C VAL A 40 4.39 0.17 3.10
N SER A 41 5.01 0.77 4.12
CA SER A 41 6.40 0.51 4.48
C SER A 41 6.63 -0.96 4.86
N ALA A 42 5.68 -1.58 5.56
CA ALA A 42 5.75 -3.00 5.91
C ALA A 42 5.53 -3.92 4.71
N PHE A 43 4.65 -3.56 3.77
CA PHE A 43 4.19 -4.44 2.70
C PHE A 43 4.90 -4.24 1.34
N CYS A 44 5.62 -3.14 1.14
CA CYS A 44 6.17 -2.75 -0.16
C CYS A 44 7.03 -3.83 -0.82
N HIS A 45 7.85 -4.56 -0.06
CA HIS A 45 8.69 -5.65 -0.58
C HIS A 45 7.87 -6.81 -1.14
N THR A 46 6.74 -7.15 -0.53
CA THR A 46 5.83 -8.17 -1.05
C THR A 46 5.10 -7.64 -2.27
N ALA A 47 4.63 -6.39 -2.20
CA ALA A 47 3.84 -5.76 -3.25
C ALA A 47 4.57 -5.69 -4.61
N ILE A 48 5.89 -5.41 -4.60
CA ILE A 48 6.70 -5.33 -5.83
C ILE A 48 6.92 -6.69 -6.52
N LEU A 49 6.73 -7.81 -5.80
CA LEU A 49 6.87 -9.16 -6.35
C LEU A 49 5.58 -9.64 -7.06
N ILE A 50 4.44 -9.00 -6.78
CA ILE A 50 3.13 -9.46 -7.24
C ILE A 50 2.72 -8.80 -8.55
N VAL A 51 2.65 -7.46 -8.61
CA VAL A 51 2.39 -6.72 -9.85
C VAL A 51 3.30 -5.49 -9.99
N LYS A 52 3.43 -4.95 -11.21
CA LYS A 52 4.17 -3.71 -11.45
C LYS A 52 3.39 -2.52 -10.87
N GLN A 53 3.97 -1.85 -9.89
CA GLN A 53 3.27 -0.84 -9.10
C GLN A 53 3.46 0.58 -9.64
N ILE A 54 2.69 0.93 -10.67
CA ILE A 54 2.55 2.34 -11.11
C ILE A 54 2.01 3.19 -9.94
N VAL A 55 1.15 2.60 -9.10
CA VAL A 55 0.59 3.22 -7.88
C VAL A 55 1.69 3.80 -6.98
N PHE A 56 2.78 3.07 -6.74
CA PHE A 56 3.87 3.58 -5.90
C PHE A 56 4.58 4.79 -6.52
N GLN A 57 4.70 4.90 -7.84
CA GLN A 57 5.36 6.06 -8.45
C GLN A 57 4.58 7.35 -8.24
N LYS A 58 3.25 7.28 -8.34
CA LYS A 58 2.36 8.41 -8.06
C LYS A 58 2.37 8.71 -6.56
N TRP A 59 2.10 7.71 -5.74
CA TRP A 59 2.00 7.89 -4.29
C TRP A 59 3.30 8.36 -3.62
N LEU A 60 4.47 7.92 -4.10
CA LEU A 60 5.76 8.43 -3.59
C LEU A 60 6.00 9.90 -3.95
N ARG A 61 5.41 10.41 -5.04
CA ARG A 61 5.44 11.85 -5.35
C ARG A 61 4.53 12.62 -4.39
N ASP A 62 3.36 12.09 -4.08
CA ASP A 62 2.44 12.67 -3.08
C ASP A 62 3.15 12.72 -1.71
N LEU A 63 3.76 11.61 -1.28
CA LEU A 63 4.51 11.52 -0.02
C LEU A 63 5.69 12.49 0.03
N ALA A 64 6.42 12.62 -1.08
CA ALA A 64 7.52 13.57 -1.16
C ALA A 64 7.06 15.05 -1.09
N SER A 65 5.83 15.34 -1.51
CA SER A 65 5.26 16.69 -1.47
C SER A 65 4.73 17.09 -0.10
N GLU A 66 4.32 16.11 0.72
CA GLU A 66 3.73 16.35 2.04
C GLU A 66 4.74 16.21 3.19
N GLN A 67 5.87 15.52 2.98
CA GLN A 67 6.94 15.47 3.99
C GLN A 67 7.63 16.83 4.19
N SER A 68 8.03 17.12 5.42
CA SER A 68 8.78 18.35 5.75
C SER A 68 9.84 18.12 6.81
N VAL A 69 10.86 18.98 6.86
CA VAL A 69 11.90 18.92 7.91
C VAL A 69 11.32 19.10 9.31
N LYS A 70 10.25 19.88 9.45
CA LYS A 70 9.62 20.19 10.74
C LYS A 70 8.74 19.06 11.26
N HIS A 71 8.03 18.37 10.38
CA HIS A 71 7.00 17.39 10.74
C HIS A 71 7.33 15.94 10.35
N GLY A 72 8.39 15.72 9.56
CA GLY A 72 8.77 14.41 9.08
C GLY A 72 7.84 13.89 7.98
N VAL A 73 7.70 12.56 7.92
CA VAL A 73 6.78 11.86 7.01
C VAL A 73 5.39 11.80 7.67
N PRO A 74 4.30 12.20 6.98
CA PRO A 74 2.93 12.07 7.47
C PRO A 74 2.54 10.62 7.79
N GLN A 75 1.54 10.45 8.66
CA GLN A 75 1.02 9.10 8.98
C GLN A 75 0.16 8.53 7.86
N VAL A 76 -0.60 9.39 7.18
CA VAL A 76 -1.40 9.08 6.01
C VAL A 76 -1.01 10.04 4.89
N VAL A 77 -1.01 9.55 3.66
CA VAL A 77 -0.79 10.36 2.47
C VAL A 77 -1.84 9.98 1.42
N PRO A 78 -2.69 10.91 0.96
CA PRO A 78 -2.70 12.33 1.33
C PRO A 78 -3.19 12.61 2.76
N ASP A 79 -2.63 13.65 3.41
CA ASP A 79 -3.03 14.20 4.73
C ASP A 79 -4.17 15.25 4.64
#